data_AF-A0A1C5FXI8-F1
#
_entry.id   AF-A0A1C5FXI8-F1
#
_cell.length_a   1.000
_cell.length_b   1.000
_cell.length_c   1.000
_cell.angle_alpha   90.00
_cell.angle_beta   90.00
_cell.angle_gamma   90.00
#
_symmetry.space_group_name_H-M   'P 1'
#
loop_
_entity.id
_entity.type
_entity.pdbx_description
1 polymer ?
#
loop_
_entity_poly.entity_id
_entity_poly.type
_entity_poly.pdbx_seq_one_letter_code
_entity_poly.pdbx_strand_id
1 'polypeptide(L)'
;MPNRLPRTARSGTARSGTALLCALGVTLLGLATTGCEDDTAAASGRRQPATRADLAADSDGGKTLRLGEPTSITYKSGSDHMRGALRVTAVKVRKGTHAQLRTAGVDASDVRTTQPYYVTMTFENIGENSLHYPFLNTPTGLEDTGGVDEQPLITGDTEVAVCRGKDPDDFAVGAKVSLCKVFLVPNGIRPSVVTYSTGDDTKRPVSWKATR
;
A
#
# COMPACT_ATOMS: atom_id res chain seq x y z
N MET A 1 2.33 -54.42 -13.13
CA MET A 1 1.11 -55.24 -13.01
C MET A 1 0.63 -55.23 -11.56
N PRO A 2 -0.69 -55.24 -11.33
CA PRO A 2 -1.34 -54.74 -10.13
C PRO A 2 -1.74 -55.87 -9.17
N ASN A 3 -1.92 -55.53 -7.88
CA ASN A 3 -2.72 -56.36 -6.97
C ASN A 3 -4.14 -55.78 -6.90
N ARG A 4 -5.12 -56.65 -7.13
CA ARG A 4 -6.54 -56.35 -7.33
C ARG A 4 -7.35 -57.20 -6.34
N LEU A 5 -8.41 -56.61 -5.77
CA LEU A 5 -9.76 -57.16 -5.42
C LEU A 5 -10.26 -56.65 -4.05
N PRO A 6 -11.58 -56.69 -3.75
CA PRO A 6 -12.81 -56.61 -4.57
C PRO A 6 -13.73 -55.43 -4.11
N ARG A 7 -14.51 -54.75 -4.96
CA ARG A 7 -15.85 -55.01 -5.55
C ARG A 7 -17.07 -55.09 -4.58
N THR A 8 -17.90 -54.02 -4.64
CA THR A 8 -19.38 -53.93 -4.44
C THR A 8 -19.95 -54.22 -3.03
N ALA A 9 -21.02 -53.60 -2.51
CA ALA A 9 -22.24 -53.12 -3.15
C ALA A 9 -23.07 -52.16 -2.25
N ARG A 10 -23.86 -51.32 -2.92
CA ARG A 10 -25.31 -51.03 -2.71
C ARG A 10 -25.86 -50.39 -1.42
N SER A 11 -26.53 -49.28 -1.69
CA SER A 11 -27.95 -48.98 -1.38
C SER A 11 -28.31 -48.39 -0.02
N GLY A 12 -28.88 -47.19 -0.08
CA GLY A 12 -29.66 -46.59 1.00
C GLY A 12 -30.37 -45.32 0.53
N THR A 13 -31.35 -45.46 -0.36
CA THR A 13 -32.36 -44.41 -0.61
C THR A 13 -33.25 -44.23 0.61
N ALA A 14 -33.42 -42.99 1.08
CA ALA A 14 -34.60 -42.60 1.82
C ALA A 14 -35.07 -41.22 1.33
N ARG A 15 -36.06 -41.27 0.43
CA ARG A 15 -37.00 -40.17 0.17
C ARG A 15 -37.86 -40.01 1.43
N SER A 16 -37.98 -38.80 1.93
CA SER A 16 -39.15 -38.41 2.73
C SER A 16 -39.70 -37.13 2.13
N GLY A 17 -40.69 -37.30 1.26
CA GLY A 17 -41.60 -36.24 0.90
C GLY A 17 -42.59 -36.01 2.03
N THR A 18 -42.99 -34.77 2.21
CA THR A 18 -44.24 -34.44 2.90
C THR A 18 -44.84 -33.25 2.18
N ALA A 19 -45.81 -33.55 1.32
CA ALA A 19 -46.83 -32.59 0.92
C ALA A 19 -47.89 -32.57 2.02
N LEU A 20 -48.26 -31.39 2.51
CA LEU A 20 -49.53 -31.18 3.20
C LEU A 20 -50.25 -30.00 2.54
N LEU A 21 -51.49 -30.27 2.17
CA LEU A 21 -52.46 -29.39 1.51
C LEU A 21 -53.39 -28.74 2.56
N CYS A 22 -54.00 -27.62 2.16
CA CYS A 22 -55.24 -26.99 2.68
C CYS A 22 -55.12 -26.28 4.05
N ALA A 23 -55.75 -25.13 4.35
CA ALA A 23 -56.79 -24.36 3.68
C ALA A 23 -56.98 -22.99 4.41
N LEU A 24 -57.58 -22.03 3.69
CA LEU A 24 -58.52 -20.97 4.11
C LEU A 24 -58.13 -19.97 5.24
N GLY A 25 -57.91 -18.72 4.82
CA GLY A 25 -58.65 -17.52 5.28
C GLY A 25 -58.46 -17.03 6.73
N VAL A 26 -58.03 -15.78 6.87
CA VAL A 26 -58.73 -14.69 7.59
C VAL A 26 -57.86 -13.41 7.54
N THR A 27 -58.58 -12.31 7.41
CA THR A 27 -58.19 -10.91 7.23
C THR A 27 -57.63 -10.19 8.46
N LEU A 28 -56.73 -9.22 8.17
CA LEU A 28 -56.57 -7.87 8.74
C LEU A 28 -56.02 -7.60 10.16
N LEU A 29 -54.91 -6.81 10.12
CA LEU A 29 -54.51 -5.67 10.96
C LEU A 29 -54.21 -5.86 12.48
N GLY A 30 -52.94 -5.65 12.85
CA GLY A 30 -52.51 -5.45 14.25
C GLY A 30 -51.03 -5.05 14.36
N LEU A 31 -50.75 -4.07 15.22
CA LEU A 31 -49.51 -3.28 15.31
C LEU A 31 -48.33 -3.94 16.05
N ALA A 32 -47.12 -3.57 15.60
CA ALA A 32 -45.83 -3.37 16.29
C ALA A 32 -45.44 -4.25 17.50
N THR A 33 -44.31 -4.97 17.38
CA THR A 33 -43.18 -4.98 18.34
C THR A 33 -41.94 -5.63 17.72
N THR A 34 -40.78 -4.99 17.88
CA THR A 34 -39.42 -5.53 18.02
C THR A 34 -39.14 -6.99 17.62
N GLY A 35 -38.21 -7.20 16.69
CA GLY A 35 -37.57 -8.49 16.47
C GLY A 35 -36.35 -8.33 15.57
N CYS A 36 -35.16 -8.58 16.13
CA CYS A 36 -33.89 -8.61 15.40
C CYS A 36 -33.96 -9.68 14.30
N GLU A 37 -33.75 -9.29 13.05
CA GLU A 37 -33.43 -10.23 11.98
C GLU A 37 -31.90 -10.30 11.86
N ASP A 38 -31.39 -11.50 12.10
CA ASP A 38 -29.99 -11.91 11.93
C ASP A 38 -29.61 -11.89 10.45
N ASP A 39 -29.15 -10.75 9.96
CA ASP A 39 -28.45 -10.67 8.69
C ASP A 39 -26.99 -11.10 8.87
N THR A 40 -26.82 -12.41 8.74
CA THR A 40 -25.64 -13.12 8.24
C THR A 40 -24.56 -12.19 7.68
N ALA A 41 -23.48 -12.03 8.45
CA ALA A 41 -22.30 -11.27 8.10
C ALA A 41 -21.61 -11.84 6.85
N ALA A 42 -22.06 -11.39 5.67
CA ALA A 42 -21.23 -11.38 4.48
C ALA A 42 -20.36 -10.11 4.55
N ALA A 43 -19.10 -10.29 4.98
CA ALA A 43 -18.07 -9.28 4.90
C ALA A 43 -17.89 -8.82 3.45
N SER A 44 -18.68 -7.83 3.08
CA SER A 44 -18.61 -7.13 1.80
C SER A 44 -17.80 -5.87 2.07
N GLY A 45 -16.53 -5.89 1.65
CA GLY A 45 -15.65 -4.73 1.70
C GLY A 45 -16.32 -3.57 0.96
N ARG A 46 -16.93 -2.65 1.70
CA ARG A 46 -17.64 -1.50 1.14
C ARG A 46 -16.60 -0.56 0.56
N ARG A 47 -16.46 -0.57 -0.77
CA ARG A 47 -15.57 0.33 -1.51
C ARG A 47 -15.92 1.78 -1.13
N GLN A 48 -15.02 2.42 -0.40
CA GLN A 48 -15.23 3.80 0.03
C GLN A 48 -15.24 4.73 -1.21
N PRO A 49 -16.30 5.55 -1.39
CA PRO A 49 -16.34 6.54 -2.47
C PRO A 49 -15.22 7.57 -2.30
N ALA A 50 -14.57 7.98 -3.40
CA ALA A 50 -13.62 9.10 -3.36
C ALA A 50 -14.35 10.41 -3.11
N THR A 51 -13.83 11.21 -2.21
CA THR A 51 -14.27 12.58 -1.98
C THR A 51 -13.73 13.51 -3.08
N ARG A 52 -14.29 14.72 -3.18
CA ARG A 52 -13.79 15.76 -4.11
C ARG A 52 -12.36 16.20 -3.75
N ALA A 53 -11.99 16.13 -2.47
CA ALA A 53 -10.63 16.40 -2.00
C ALA A 53 -9.64 15.36 -2.53
N ASP A 54 -10.03 14.08 -2.55
CA ASP A 54 -9.20 13.00 -3.11
C ASP A 54 -8.95 13.23 -4.61
N LEU A 55 -9.94 13.68 -5.39
CA LEU A 55 -9.77 13.91 -6.83
C LEU A 55 -8.85 15.10 -7.17
N ALA A 56 -8.79 16.13 -6.33
CA ALA A 56 -7.88 17.27 -6.53
C ALA A 56 -6.42 16.92 -6.24
N ALA A 57 -6.18 15.82 -5.52
CA ALA A 57 -4.88 15.50 -4.99
C ALA A 57 -3.88 15.06 -6.08
N ASP A 58 -4.27 14.64 -7.28
CA ASP A 58 -3.31 14.09 -8.28
C ASP A 58 -2.81 15.08 -9.36
N SER A 59 -2.96 16.40 -9.15
CA SER A 59 -2.74 17.39 -10.23
C SER A 59 -1.29 17.50 -10.75
N ASP A 60 -0.32 16.96 -10.02
CA ASP A 60 1.11 16.94 -10.38
C ASP A 60 1.58 15.59 -10.94
N GLY A 61 0.67 14.66 -11.21
CA GLY A 61 0.99 13.37 -11.84
C GLY A 61 1.73 13.52 -13.18
N GLY A 62 2.92 12.94 -13.27
CA GLY A 62 3.82 13.04 -14.42
C GLY A 62 4.59 14.35 -14.54
N LYS A 63 4.53 15.23 -13.53
CA LYS A 63 5.41 16.41 -13.44
C LYS A 63 6.66 16.07 -12.65
N THR A 64 7.72 16.85 -12.91
CA THR A 64 8.96 16.81 -12.12
C THR A 64 9.12 18.12 -11.35
N LEU A 65 8.87 18.05 -10.05
CA LEU A 65 8.94 19.15 -9.10
C LEU A 65 10.39 19.41 -8.64
N ARG A 66 10.62 20.53 -7.94
CA ARG A 66 11.90 20.79 -7.29
C ARG A 66 11.99 20.03 -5.97
N LEU A 67 13.18 19.53 -5.61
CA LEU A 67 13.37 18.91 -4.29
C LEU A 67 12.90 19.83 -3.16
N GLY A 68 12.08 19.29 -2.25
CA GLY A 68 11.44 20.04 -1.15
C GLY A 68 10.09 20.68 -1.49
N GLU A 69 9.65 20.63 -2.75
CA GLU A 69 8.32 21.12 -3.16
C GLU A 69 7.23 20.08 -2.83
N PRO A 70 6.22 20.44 -2.01
CA PRO A 70 5.15 19.52 -1.65
C PRO A 70 4.11 19.40 -2.76
N THR A 71 3.55 18.20 -2.91
CA THR A 71 2.33 17.95 -3.70
C THR A 71 1.31 17.21 -2.84
N SER A 72 0.05 17.32 -3.19
CA SER A 72 -0.96 16.37 -2.71
C SER A 72 -0.94 15.12 -3.61
N ILE A 73 -1.49 14.00 -3.15
CA ILE A 73 -1.79 12.79 -3.94
C ILE A 73 -3.00 12.06 -3.36
N THR A 74 -3.71 11.31 -4.20
CA THR A 74 -4.59 10.24 -3.74
C THR A 74 -3.74 9.06 -3.31
N TYR A 75 -3.81 8.69 -2.04
CA TYR A 75 -3.26 7.44 -1.55
C TYR A 75 -4.24 6.30 -1.79
N LYS A 76 -3.73 5.17 -2.30
CA LYS A 76 -4.47 3.91 -2.41
C LYS A 76 -3.59 2.79 -1.88
N SER A 77 -4.05 2.10 -0.83
CA SER A 77 -3.43 0.85 -0.41
C SER A 77 -3.88 -0.30 -1.33
N GLY A 78 -2.94 -1.17 -1.72
CA GLY A 78 -3.17 -2.24 -2.70
C GLY A 78 -4.07 -3.39 -2.22
N SER A 79 -4.19 -3.62 -0.91
CA SER A 79 -4.96 -4.75 -0.34
C SER A 79 -6.40 -4.38 0.02
N ASP A 80 -6.63 -3.20 0.58
CA ASP A 80 -7.87 -2.94 1.34
C ASP A 80 -8.77 -1.87 0.72
N HIS A 81 -8.45 -1.43 -0.51
CA HIS A 81 -9.12 -0.28 -1.16
C HIS A 81 -9.18 0.98 -0.27
N MET A 82 -8.30 1.09 0.74
CA MET A 82 -8.20 2.28 1.57
C MET A 82 -7.78 3.45 0.69
N ARG A 83 -8.57 4.51 0.74
CA ARG A 83 -8.31 5.75 0.01
C ARG A 83 -8.13 6.88 1.01
N GLY A 84 -7.17 7.74 0.73
CA GLY A 84 -7.00 8.99 1.47
C GLY A 84 -6.30 10.03 0.61
N ALA A 85 -6.13 11.21 1.16
CA ALA A 85 -5.33 12.27 0.57
C ALA A 85 -4.07 12.46 1.41
N LEU A 86 -2.90 12.43 0.76
CA LEU A 86 -1.64 12.70 1.41
C LEU A 86 -0.99 13.93 0.81
N ARG A 87 -0.32 14.74 1.63
CA ARG A 87 0.72 15.64 1.16
C ARG A 87 2.06 14.93 1.24
N VAL A 88 2.76 14.87 0.12
CA VAL A 88 4.02 14.14 -0.03
C VAL A 88 5.12 15.06 -0.54
N THR A 89 6.35 14.80 -0.12
CA THR A 89 7.51 15.61 -0.52
C THR A 89 8.80 14.79 -0.46
N ALA A 90 9.58 14.79 -1.53
CA ALA A 90 10.98 14.40 -1.47
C ALA A 90 11.80 15.56 -0.92
N VAL A 91 12.25 15.44 0.34
CA VAL A 91 12.91 16.56 1.03
C VAL A 91 14.43 16.50 0.93
N LYS A 92 15.00 15.31 0.71
CA LYS A 92 16.45 15.14 0.72
C LYS A 92 16.90 13.92 -0.09
N VAL A 93 17.95 14.11 -0.89
CA VAL A 93 18.76 13.03 -1.45
C VAL A 93 20.19 13.25 -0.98
N ARG A 94 20.75 12.30 -0.21
CA ARG A 94 22.06 12.45 0.41
C ARG A 94 22.95 11.26 0.10
N LYS A 95 24.15 11.55 -0.42
CA LYS A 95 25.21 10.55 -0.58
C LYS A 95 25.62 9.95 0.78
N GLY A 96 25.65 8.63 0.86
CA GLY A 96 26.05 7.85 2.05
C GLY A 96 27.44 7.25 1.94
N THR A 97 27.77 6.35 2.86
CA THR A 97 29.01 5.56 2.83
C THR A 97 28.72 4.08 3.09
N HIS A 98 29.54 3.16 2.57
CA HIS A 98 29.37 1.73 2.86
C HIS A 98 29.55 1.40 4.35
N ALA A 99 30.36 2.19 5.06
CA ALA A 99 30.53 2.04 6.50
C ALA A 99 29.20 2.19 7.27
N GLN A 100 28.29 3.02 6.78
CA GLN A 100 26.95 3.22 7.35
C GLN A 100 26.00 2.05 7.04
N LEU A 101 26.31 1.20 6.05
CA LEU A 101 25.51 0.02 5.71
C LEU A 101 25.96 -1.22 6.48
N ARG A 102 27.18 -1.26 7.03
CA ARG A 102 27.66 -2.41 7.80
C ARG A 102 26.80 -2.70 9.03
N THR A 103 26.17 -1.67 9.62
CA THR A 103 25.23 -1.86 10.75
C THR A 103 23.97 -2.61 10.33
N ALA A 104 23.67 -2.63 9.03
CA ALA A 104 22.56 -3.36 8.43
C ALA A 104 22.95 -4.78 7.98
N GLY A 105 24.16 -5.26 8.31
CA GLY A 105 24.65 -6.56 7.87
C GLY A 105 25.01 -6.64 6.38
N VAL A 106 25.13 -5.50 5.70
CA VAL A 106 25.54 -5.46 4.29
C VAL A 106 27.06 -5.59 4.19
N ASP A 107 27.52 -6.63 3.50
CA ASP A 107 28.93 -6.85 3.23
C ASP A 107 29.48 -5.86 2.19
N ALA A 108 30.68 -5.34 2.47
CA ALA A 108 31.31 -4.34 1.60
C ALA A 108 31.63 -4.90 0.20
N SER A 109 31.88 -6.21 0.08
CA SER A 109 32.12 -6.87 -1.20
C SER A 109 30.93 -6.74 -2.16
N ASP A 110 29.72 -6.77 -1.61
CA ASP A 110 28.48 -6.88 -2.37
C ASP A 110 28.06 -5.52 -2.95
N VAL A 111 28.49 -4.45 -2.30
CA VAL A 111 28.16 -3.06 -2.66
C VAL A 111 29.36 -2.27 -3.16
N ARG A 112 30.53 -2.89 -3.37
CA ARG A 112 31.78 -2.19 -3.73
C ARG A 112 31.68 -1.38 -5.03
N THR A 113 30.84 -1.81 -5.97
CA THR A 113 30.64 -1.17 -7.28
C THR A 113 29.55 -0.11 -7.28
N THR A 114 28.94 0.16 -6.13
CA THR A 114 27.84 1.11 -5.97
C THR A 114 28.15 2.14 -4.90
N GLN A 115 27.39 3.22 -4.94
CA GLN A 115 27.41 4.33 -4.03
C GLN A 115 26.06 4.41 -3.33
N PRO A 116 26.00 4.30 -1.98
CA PRO A 116 24.75 4.46 -1.25
C PRO A 116 24.22 5.89 -1.34
N TYR A 117 22.90 6.02 -1.52
CA TYR A 117 22.15 7.27 -1.39
C TYR A 117 20.95 7.07 -0.47
N TYR A 118 20.69 8.09 0.35
CA TYR A 118 19.57 8.14 1.27
C TYR A 118 18.54 9.13 0.75
N VAL A 119 17.34 8.65 0.48
CA VAL A 119 16.21 9.46 0.05
C VAL A 119 15.28 9.61 1.23
N THR A 120 15.00 10.86 1.62
CA THR A 120 14.06 11.18 2.69
C THR A 120 12.80 11.77 2.10
N MET A 121 11.67 11.15 2.42
CA MET A 121 10.33 11.58 2.08
C MET A 121 9.61 12.05 3.34
N THR A 122 8.73 13.04 3.21
CA THR A 122 7.78 13.41 4.26
C THR A 122 6.35 13.20 3.78
N PHE A 123 5.50 12.73 4.69
CA PHE A 123 4.10 12.45 4.46
C PHE A 123 3.27 13.17 5.51
N GLU A 124 2.12 13.70 5.09
CA GLU A 124 1.09 14.25 5.97
C GLU A 124 -0.27 13.71 5.53
N ASN A 125 -1.06 13.18 6.46
CA ASN A 125 -2.44 12.81 6.17
C ASN A 125 -3.29 14.08 6.12
N ILE A 126 -3.72 14.47 4.92
CA ILE A 126 -4.57 15.65 4.70
C ILE A 126 -6.01 15.24 4.33
N GLY A 127 -6.32 13.95 4.41
CA GLY A 127 -7.65 13.41 4.18
C GLY A 127 -8.57 13.56 5.39
N GLU A 128 -9.75 12.94 5.30
CA GLU A 128 -10.79 13.01 6.33
C GLU A 128 -10.75 11.84 7.33
N ASN A 129 -9.97 10.79 7.04
CA ASN A 129 -9.93 9.56 7.83
C ASN A 129 -8.49 9.18 8.21
N SER A 130 -8.33 8.50 9.35
CA SER A 130 -7.08 7.83 9.69
C SER A 130 -6.79 6.69 8.71
N LEU A 131 -5.51 6.47 8.39
CA LEU A 131 -5.07 5.31 7.60
C LEU A 131 -4.46 4.27 8.55
N HIS A 132 -4.93 3.03 8.48
CA HIS A 132 -4.43 1.93 9.30
C HIS A 132 -3.38 1.14 8.51
N TYR A 133 -2.23 0.86 9.11
CA TYR A 133 -1.04 0.23 8.51
C TYR A 133 -0.71 0.71 7.07
N PRO A 134 -0.59 2.03 6.83
CA PRO A 134 -0.26 2.51 5.50
C PRO A 134 1.19 2.15 5.12
N PHE A 135 1.37 1.57 3.94
CA PHE A 135 2.68 1.40 3.31
C PHE A 135 3.09 2.68 2.57
N LEU A 136 3.53 3.71 3.30
CA LEU A 136 3.81 5.03 2.73
C LEU A 136 5.13 5.02 1.98
N ASN A 137 6.18 4.39 2.50
CA ASN A 137 7.50 4.50 1.88
C ASN A 137 7.68 3.58 0.66
N THR A 138 6.87 2.53 0.55
CA THR A 138 7.09 1.40 -0.36
C THR A 138 7.05 1.72 -1.87
N PRO A 139 6.31 2.71 -2.40
CA PRO A 139 6.38 3.04 -3.82
C PRO A 139 7.38 4.15 -4.19
N THR A 140 8.32 4.48 -3.30
CA THR A 140 9.41 5.44 -3.60
C THR A 140 10.50 4.79 -4.46
N GLY A 141 10.81 5.41 -5.60
CA GLY A 141 11.90 5.04 -6.50
C GLY A 141 12.97 6.13 -6.64
N LEU A 142 14.11 5.77 -7.25
CA LEU A 142 15.20 6.68 -7.55
C LEU A 142 15.75 6.37 -8.94
N GLU A 143 15.56 7.28 -9.88
CA GLU A 143 16.18 7.21 -11.20
C GLU A 143 17.60 7.79 -11.14
N ASP A 144 18.53 7.20 -11.89
CA ASP A 144 19.88 7.69 -12.08
C ASP A 144 20.02 8.59 -13.33
N THR A 145 21.16 9.24 -13.52
CA THR A 145 21.41 10.09 -14.71
C THR A 145 21.52 9.32 -16.02
N GLY A 146 21.54 7.99 -15.98
CA GLY A 146 21.44 7.09 -17.15
C GLY A 146 20.00 6.73 -17.51
N GLY A 147 19.00 7.14 -16.71
CA GLY A 147 17.60 6.80 -16.90
C GLY A 147 17.21 5.42 -16.35
N VAL A 148 18.02 4.86 -15.45
CA VAL A 148 17.76 3.57 -14.80
C VAL A 148 17.07 3.79 -13.45
N ASP A 149 15.95 3.08 -13.23
CA ASP A 149 15.27 3.03 -11.93
C ASP A 149 16.02 2.11 -10.96
N GLU A 150 16.62 2.70 -9.93
CA GLU A 150 17.34 1.98 -8.90
C GLU A 150 16.39 1.38 -7.87
N GLN A 151 16.60 0.10 -7.56
CA GLN A 151 15.83 -0.58 -6.53
C GLN A 151 16.38 -0.25 -5.13
N PRO A 152 15.50 -0.06 -4.13
CA PRO A 152 15.96 0.14 -2.76
C PRO A 152 16.62 -1.14 -2.23
N LEU A 153 17.81 -1.02 -1.64
CA LEU A 153 18.55 -2.15 -1.05
C LEU A 153 17.95 -2.55 0.29
N ILE A 154 17.56 -1.55 1.09
CA ILE A 154 17.03 -1.73 2.44
C ILE A 154 15.67 -1.09 2.49
N THR A 155 14.66 -1.92 2.75
CA THR A 155 13.26 -1.52 2.92
C THR A 155 12.86 -1.44 4.40
N GLY A 156 13.70 -1.92 5.31
CA GLY A 156 13.56 -1.77 6.76
C GLY A 156 13.98 -0.40 7.28
N ASP A 157 13.56 -0.09 8.50
CA ASP A 157 13.54 1.22 9.12
C ASP A 157 14.59 1.43 10.24
N THR A 158 15.28 0.38 10.66
CA THR A 158 16.17 0.39 11.85
C THR A 158 17.61 0.00 11.57
N GLU A 159 17.87 -0.60 10.42
CA GLU A 159 19.14 -1.25 10.06
C GLU A 159 20.24 -0.22 9.74
N VAL A 160 19.84 0.97 9.26
CA VAL A 160 20.75 2.08 8.95
C VAL A 160 20.42 3.27 9.84
N ALA A 161 21.23 3.50 10.87
CA ALA A 161 20.97 4.55 11.87
C ALA A 161 20.80 5.97 11.29
N VAL A 162 21.41 6.25 10.14
CA VAL A 162 21.32 7.55 9.44
C VAL A 162 20.14 7.65 8.47
N CYS A 163 19.38 6.57 8.29
CA CYS A 163 18.23 6.45 7.40
C CYS A 163 17.15 5.68 8.15
N ARG A 164 16.40 6.42 8.98
CA ARG A 164 15.35 5.88 9.85
C ARG A 164 13.98 6.22 9.32
N GLY A 165 12.99 5.46 9.77
CA GLY A 165 11.58 5.81 9.64
C GLY A 165 10.74 4.57 9.39
N LYS A 166 9.93 4.20 10.39
CA LYS A 166 8.92 3.14 10.29
C LYS A 166 7.66 3.73 9.68
N ASP A 167 7.04 3.00 8.75
CA ASP A 167 5.64 3.26 8.43
C ASP A 167 4.81 3.19 9.73
N PRO A 168 3.94 4.17 10.00
CA PRO A 168 3.15 4.18 11.22
C PRO A 168 2.12 3.05 11.20
N ASP A 169 1.79 2.49 12.36
CA ASP A 169 0.70 1.52 12.47
C ASP A 169 -0.67 2.21 12.29
N ASP A 170 -0.80 3.46 12.74
CA ASP A 170 -1.94 4.34 12.51
C ASP A 170 -1.47 5.73 12.09
N PHE A 171 -2.06 6.26 11.02
CA PHE A 171 -1.74 7.57 10.49
C PHE A 171 -2.97 8.48 10.53
N ALA A 172 -3.15 9.10 11.70
CA ALA A 172 -4.27 10.00 11.98
C ALA A 172 -4.27 11.24 11.05
N VAL A 173 -5.44 11.86 10.90
CA VAL A 173 -5.59 13.12 10.15
C VAL A 173 -4.69 14.21 10.74
N GLY A 174 -3.94 14.89 9.88
CA GLY A 174 -2.95 15.91 10.25
C GLY A 174 -1.62 15.35 10.77
N ALA A 175 -1.51 14.04 11.00
CA ALA A 175 -0.25 13.43 11.41
C ALA A 175 0.80 13.57 10.31
N LYS A 176 2.07 13.65 10.73
CA LYS A 176 3.23 13.78 9.85
C LYS A 176 4.27 12.72 10.18
N VAL A 177 4.88 12.16 9.15
CA VAL A 177 6.00 11.23 9.31
C VAL A 177 7.07 11.51 8.26
N SER A 178 8.34 11.33 8.65
CA SER A 178 9.48 11.37 7.76
C SER A 178 10.04 9.95 7.64
N LEU A 179 10.15 9.46 6.41
CA LEU A 179 10.60 8.11 6.10
C LEU A 179 11.82 8.18 5.19
N CYS A 180 12.73 7.22 5.35
CA CYS A 180 13.97 7.18 4.59
C CYS A 180 14.13 5.84 3.89
N LYS A 181 14.67 5.86 2.67
CA LYS A 181 15.11 4.66 1.93
C LYS A 181 16.55 4.75 1.52
N VAL A 182 17.19 3.58 1.46
CA VAL A 182 18.55 3.41 0.97
C VAL A 182 18.51 2.86 -0.45
N PHE A 183 19.13 3.58 -1.38
CA PHE A 183 19.35 3.16 -2.75
C PHE A 183 20.84 2.95 -3.00
N LEU A 184 21.18 2.00 -3.85
CA LEU A 184 22.54 1.82 -4.34
C LEU A 184 22.59 2.25 -5.80
N VAL A 185 23.43 3.23 -6.11
CA VAL A 185 23.61 3.72 -7.49
C VAL A 185 24.98 3.28 -7.99
N PRO A 186 25.16 2.81 -9.24
CA PRO A 186 26.46 2.48 -9.78
C PRO A 186 27.48 3.62 -9.61
N ASN A 187 28.73 3.25 -9.29
CA ASN A 187 29.80 4.22 -9.13
C ASN A 187 30.00 5.07 -10.39
N GLY A 188 30.16 6.38 -10.22
CA GLY A 188 30.31 7.33 -11.32
C GLY A 188 28.99 7.85 -11.88
N ILE A 189 27.85 7.24 -11.53
CA ILE A 189 26.51 7.74 -11.86
C ILE A 189 25.93 8.48 -10.66
N ARG A 190 25.06 9.47 -10.93
CA ARG A 190 24.40 10.28 -9.91
C ARG A 190 22.89 10.02 -9.95
N PRO A 191 22.17 10.17 -8.82
CA PRO A 191 20.72 10.25 -8.83
C PRO A 191 20.24 11.44 -9.65
N SER A 192 19.20 11.25 -10.44
CA SER A 192 18.56 12.28 -11.26
C SER A 192 17.20 12.68 -10.67
N VAL A 193 16.34 11.70 -10.37
CA VAL A 193 14.92 11.92 -10.05
C VAL A 193 14.48 10.98 -8.93
N VAL A 194 13.83 11.51 -7.90
CA VAL A 194 13.05 10.72 -6.94
C VAL A 194 11.64 10.59 -7.47
N THR A 195 11.08 9.39 -7.45
CA THR A 195 9.69 9.13 -7.88
C THR A 195 8.85 8.62 -6.72
N TYR A 196 7.57 8.95 -6.74
CA TYR A 196 6.57 8.37 -5.83
C TYR A 196 5.33 7.95 -6.63
N SER A 197 5.04 6.66 -6.60
CA SER A 197 3.87 6.08 -7.25
C SER A 197 2.73 5.88 -6.25
N THR A 198 1.49 6.14 -6.64
CA THR A 198 0.33 6.03 -5.73
C THR A 198 -0.19 4.60 -5.55
N GLY A 199 0.58 3.58 -5.99
CA GLY A 199 0.13 2.18 -6.05
C GLY A 199 -0.95 1.90 -7.09
N ASP A 200 -1.32 2.90 -7.90
CA ASP A 200 -2.31 2.83 -8.97
C ASP A 200 -1.59 2.99 -10.31
N ASP A 201 -1.56 1.93 -11.10
CA ASP A 201 -0.88 1.86 -12.40
C ASP A 201 -1.53 2.77 -13.46
N THR A 202 -2.76 3.23 -13.23
CA THR A 202 -3.44 4.19 -14.10
C THR A 202 -3.01 5.64 -13.84
N LYS A 203 -2.29 5.90 -12.74
CA LYS A 203 -1.81 7.22 -12.37
C LYS A 203 -0.32 7.34 -12.65
N ARG A 204 0.06 8.43 -13.30
CA ARG A 204 1.48 8.74 -13.49
C ARG A 204 2.11 9.10 -12.14
N PRO A 205 3.32 8.61 -11.84
CA PRO A 205 4.06 8.99 -10.64
C PRO A 205 4.28 10.50 -10.58
N VAL A 206 4.44 11.02 -9.37
CA VAL A 206 5.01 12.36 -9.18
C VAL A 206 6.51 12.23 -8.94
N SER A 207 7.26 13.21 -9.42
CA SER A 207 8.71 13.16 -9.44
C SER A 207 9.34 14.43 -8.85
N TRP A 208 10.54 14.33 -8.30
CA TRP A 208 11.35 15.45 -7.84
C TRP A 208 12.78 15.35 -8.38
N LYS A 209 13.35 16.46 -8.86
CA LYS A 209 14.78 16.48 -9.22
C LYS A 209 15.64 16.24 -7.98
N ALA A 210 16.51 15.23 -8.02
CA ALA A 210 17.38 14.84 -6.89
C ALA A 210 18.48 15.88 -6.60
N THR A 211 18.81 16.71 -7.58
CA THR A 211 19.76 17.83 -7.45
C THR A 211 19.08 19.14 -7.84
N ARG A 212 19.55 20.25 -7.27
CA ARG A 212 19.11 21.59 -7.65
C ARG A 212 19.75 22.03 -8.95
#